data_AF-A0A1Q6RN24-F1
#
_entry.id   AF-A0A1Q6RN24-F1
#
_cell.length_a   1.000
_cell.length_b   1.000
_cell.length_c   1.000
_cell.angle_alpha   90.00
_cell.angle_beta   90.00
_cell.angle_gamma   90.00
#
_symmetry.space_group_name_H-M   'P 1'
#
loop_
_entity.id
_entity.type
_entity.pdbx_description
1 polymer ?
#
loop_
_entity_poly.entity_id
_entity_poly.type
_entity_poly.pdbx_seq_one_letter_code
_entity_poly.pdbx_strand_id
1 'polypeptide(L)'
;MPTCTADGHTTYKCSRCEYGYTDTLGKLGHEIVHHEGKTPTCLEVGYEAYDTCSRCDYAKTEPTCISDGKEEYACTYCLYKYEVTLPMLGHNCAVADTKEPTCTADGYTAYKCSRCEYGYTDTLGKLGHEIVHHEGKVPTCLETGYEAYDTCSRCDYSTYKELGKVEHNYMLSAKTEPTCLSDGKEEYECTYCLYKYEVTLPMLGHDCTVADTKEPTCTEDGYTAYKCSRCEYMK
;
A
#
# COMPACT_ATOMS: atom_id res chain seq x y z
N MET A 1 -20.15 58.33 45.06
CA MET A 1 -20.05 58.52 43.59
C MET A 1 -20.06 57.14 42.93
N PRO A 2 -20.84 56.93 41.85
CA PRO A 2 -20.94 55.64 41.16
C PRO A 2 -19.67 55.33 40.35
N THR A 3 -19.42 54.04 40.09
CA THR A 3 -18.35 53.55 39.20
C THR A 3 -18.95 52.83 37.99
N CYS A 4 -18.13 52.30 37.07
CA CYS A 4 -18.61 51.55 35.91
C CYS A 4 -19.37 50.26 36.30
N THR A 5 -19.05 49.67 37.45
CA THR A 5 -19.61 48.36 37.89
C THR A 5 -20.37 48.41 39.22
N ALA A 6 -20.23 49.47 40.01
CA ALA A 6 -20.89 49.61 41.30
C ALA A 6 -21.70 50.91 41.41
N ASP A 7 -22.85 50.80 42.05
CA ASP A 7 -23.71 51.95 42.35
C ASP A 7 -22.99 52.87 43.34
N GLY A 8 -23.21 54.16 43.17
CA GLY A 8 -22.75 55.19 44.09
C GLY A 8 -23.85 55.56 45.05
N HIS A 9 -23.47 56.03 46.23
CA HIS A 9 -24.43 56.56 47.19
C HIS A 9 -24.10 58.01 47.55
N THR A 10 -25.14 58.81 47.71
CA THR A 10 -25.06 60.16 48.30
C THR A 10 -26.04 60.21 49.47
N THR A 11 -25.52 60.48 50.67
CA THR A 11 -26.33 60.54 51.89
C THR A 11 -26.68 61.98 52.23
N TYR A 12 -27.97 62.25 52.38
CA TYR A 12 -28.49 63.54 52.79
C TYR A 12 -28.99 63.46 54.23
N LYS A 13 -28.52 64.37 55.09
CA LYS A 13 -28.97 64.47 56.49
C LYS A 13 -29.68 65.80 56.72
N CYS A 14 -30.85 65.73 57.35
CA CYS A 14 -31.53 66.92 57.81
C CYS A 14 -30.72 67.57 58.93
N SER A 15 -30.44 68.87 58.84
CA SER A 15 -29.66 69.58 59.86
C SER A 15 -30.44 69.90 61.14
N ARG A 16 -31.74 69.60 61.18
CA ARG A 16 -32.66 69.95 62.27
C ARG A 16 -33.37 68.75 62.91
N CYS A 17 -33.19 67.54 62.39
CA CYS A 17 -33.67 66.31 63.00
C CYS A 17 -32.77 65.13 62.60
N GLU A 18 -32.89 63.98 63.26
CA GLU A 18 -32.05 62.80 62.98
C GLU A 18 -32.45 62.05 61.69
N TYR A 19 -33.41 62.57 60.93
CA TYR A 19 -33.82 61.95 59.67
C TYR A 19 -32.77 62.18 58.57
N GLY A 20 -32.33 61.09 57.96
CA GLY A 20 -31.51 61.10 56.75
C GLY A 20 -31.98 60.05 55.76
N TYR A 21 -31.72 60.29 54.49
CA TYR A 21 -31.98 59.33 53.42
C TYR A 21 -30.75 59.22 52.51
N THR A 22 -30.59 58.06 51.88
CA THR A 22 -29.49 57.78 50.96
C THR A 22 -30.06 57.61 49.57
N ASP A 23 -29.60 58.43 48.63
CA ASP A 23 -29.93 58.26 47.23
C ASP A 23 -28.89 57.36 46.55
N THR A 24 -29.36 56.50 45.65
CA THR A 24 -28.51 55.51 44.96
C THR A 24 -28.37 55.91 43.50
N LEU A 25 -27.16 56.28 43.11
CA LEU A 25 -26.79 56.58 41.74
C LEU A 25 -26.38 55.26 41.08
N GLY A 26 -27.10 54.86 40.03
CA GLY A 26 -26.81 53.62 39.31
C GLY A 26 -25.40 53.59 38.69
N LYS A 27 -24.82 52.40 38.56
CA LYS A 27 -23.55 52.15 37.88
C LYS A 27 -23.52 52.79 36.48
N LEU A 28 -22.37 53.34 36.12
CA LEU A 28 -22.17 54.16 34.91
C LEU A 28 -22.11 53.34 33.61
N GLY A 29 -21.91 52.02 33.70
CA GLY A 29 -21.71 51.13 32.54
C GLY A 29 -20.36 51.34 31.85
N HIS A 30 -20.04 50.45 30.90
CA HIS A 30 -18.83 50.54 30.08
C HIS A 30 -19.13 51.21 28.74
N GLU A 31 -18.23 52.09 28.28
CA GLU A 31 -18.25 52.69 26.94
C GLU A 31 -17.04 52.15 26.18
N ILE A 32 -17.26 51.06 25.43
CA ILE A 32 -16.21 50.28 24.78
C ILE A 32 -15.81 50.91 23.44
N VAL A 33 -14.51 51.06 23.23
CA VAL A 33 -13.86 51.52 22.01
C VAL A 33 -12.99 50.39 21.47
N HIS A 34 -13.28 49.94 20.25
CA HIS A 34 -12.55 48.88 19.55
C HIS A 34 -11.33 49.44 18.82
N HIS A 35 -10.17 48.79 18.97
CA HIS A 35 -8.94 49.09 18.23
C HIS A 35 -8.60 47.93 17.30
N GLU A 36 -8.57 48.20 16.00
CA GLU A 36 -8.18 47.24 14.97
C GLU A 36 -6.71 46.82 15.15
N GLY A 37 -6.42 45.54 14.92
CA GLY A 37 -5.06 44.99 15.02
C GLY A 37 -4.15 45.54 13.92
N LYS A 38 -2.87 45.69 14.23
CA LYS A 38 -1.83 46.15 13.29
C LYS A 38 -0.84 45.05 13.01
N THR A 39 -0.69 44.64 11.75
CA THR A 39 0.30 43.63 11.35
C THR A 39 1.74 44.16 11.48
N PRO A 40 2.71 43.35 11.94
CA PRO A 40 4.10 43.78 12.10
C PRO A 40 4.76 44.17 10.77
N THR A 41 5.65 45.15 10.80
CA THR A 41 6.51 45.54 9.68
C THR A 41 7.97 45.53 10.11
N CYS A 42 8.91 45.69 9.17
CA CYS A 42 10.34 45.75 9.48
C CYS A 42 10.74 46.91 10.41
N LEU A 43 9.85 47.89 10.63
CA LEU A 43 10.11 49.10 11.40
C LEU A 43 9.27 49.20 12.68
N GLU A 44 8.19 48.41 12.78
CA GLU A 44 7.25 48.49 13.90
C GLU A 44 6.69 47.12 14.25
N VAL A 45 6.64 46.81 15.55
CA VAL A 45 6.04 45.60 16.08
C VAL A 45 4.51 45.71 15.96
N GLY A 46 3.88 44.66 15.43
CA GLY A 46 2.43 44.58 15.32
C GLY A 46 1.78 44.18 16.64
N TYR A 47 0.46 44.33 16.71
CA TYR A 47 -0.37 43.93 17.84
C TYR A 47 -1.73 43.41 17.34
N GLU A 48 -2.33 42.49 18.08
CA GLU A 48 -3.69 41.99 17.79
C GLU A 48 -4.74 43.03 18.19
N ALA A 49 -5.93 42.96 17.59
CA ALA A 49 -7.03 43.86 17.92
C ALA A 49 -7.39 43.79 19.41
N TYR A 50 -7.75 44.91 20.01
CA TYR A 50 -8.07 44.98 21.44
C TYR A 50 -9.14 46.03 21.73
N ASP A 51 -9.93 45.80 22.78
CA ASP A 51 -10.96 46.73 23.25
C ASP A 51 -10.46 47.53 24.45
N THR A 52 -10.86 48.80 24.50
CA THR A 52 -10.61 49.70 25.65
C THR A 52 -11.90 50.36 26.10
N CYS A 53 -11.95 50.90 27.32
CA CYS A 53 -13.08 51.70 27.78
C CYS A 53 -12.64 53.16 27.92
N SER A 54 -13.42 54.11 27.41
CA SER A 54 -13.11 55.55 27.52
C SER A 54 -13.26 56.11 28.95
N ARG A 55 -13.84 55.31 29.86
CA ARG A 55 -14.17 55.69 31.25
C ARG A 55 -13.39 54.94 32.33
N CYS A 56 -12.68 53.86 31.96
CA CYS A 56 -11.81 53.10 32.85
C CYS A 56 -10.72 52.40 32.04
N ASP A 57 -9.58 52.11 32.65
CA ASP A 57 -8.50 51.35 32.01
C ASP A 57 -8.93 49.87 31.91
N TYR A 58 -9.76 49.56 30.92
CA TYR A 58 -10.19 48.23 30.52
C TYR A 58 -9.27 47.71 29.42
N ALA A 59 -8.78 46.49 29.57
CA ALA A 59 -8.01 45.80 28.54
C ALA A 59 -8.51 44.36 28.40
N LYS A 60 -8.67 43.90 27.16
CA LYS A 60 -9.09 42.53 26.85
C LYS A 60 -8.07 41.84 25.97
N THR A 61 -7.79 40.58 26.28
CA THR A 61 -7.08 39.64 25.41
C THR A 61 -7.96 38.43 25.19
N GLU A 62 -8.23 38.09 23.93
CA GLU A 62 -9.13 37.00 23.57
C GLU A 62 -8.49 35.63 23.85
N PRO A 63 -9.28 34.62 24.25
CA PRO A 63 -8.78 33.26 24.42
C PRO A 63 -8.41 32.64 23.07
N THR A 64 -7.36 31.82 23.07
CA THR A 64 -6.96 31.02 21.90
C THR A 64 -7.38 29.55 22.08
N CYS A 65 -6.95 28.68 21.17
CA CYS A 65 -7.19 27.25 21.32
C CYS A 65 -6.39 26.61 22.48
N ILE A 66 -5.28 27.24 22.91
CA ILE A 66 -4.31 26.66 23.85
C ILE A 66 -4.01 27.56 25.05
N SER A 67 -4.49 28.81 25.03
CA SER A 67 -4.28 29.77 26.09
C SER A 67 -5.59 30.43 26.48
N ASP A 68 -5.78 30.59 27.78
CA ASP A 68 -6.85 31.42 28.30
C ASP A 68 -6.65 32.87 27.84
N GLY A 69 -7.76 33.59 27.68
CA GLY A 69 -7.78 35.04 27.54
C GLY A 69 -7.97 35.70 28.91
N LYS A 70 -8.01 37.02 28.93
CA LYS A 70 -8.32 37.78 30.15
C LYS A 70 -8.95 39.12 29.87
N GLU A 71 -9.78 39.54 30.80
CA GLU A 71 -10.30 40.90 30.91
C GLU A 71 -9.75 41.56 32.17
N GLU A 72 -9.11 42.71 32.00
CA GLU A 72 -8.52 43.49 33.08
C GLU A 72 -9.33 44.76 33.29
N TYR A 73 -9.66 45.04 34.54
CA TYR A 73 -10.45 46.19 34.93
C TYR A 73 -9.70 47.01 35.97
N ALA A 74 -9.38 48.26 35.65
CA ALA A 74 -8.75 49.18 36.60
C ALA A 74 -9.61 50.44 36.82
N CYS A 75 -9.91 50.71 38.09
CA CYS A 75 -10.62 51.92 38.51
C CYS A 75 -9.64 53.10 38.58
N THR A 76 -9.86 54.13 37.77
CA THR A 76 -8.99 55.32 37.70
C THR A 76 -9.02 56.20 38.95
N TYR A 77 -10.06 56.08 39.79
CA TYR A 77 -10.22 56.90 40.99
C TYR A 77 -9.64 56.29 42.27
N CYS A 78 -9.70 54.97 42.43
CA CYS A 78 -9.19 54.28 43.62
C CYS A 78 -8.04 53.32 43.35
N LEU A 79 -7.62 53.19 42.08
CA LEU A 79 -6.54 52.32 41.60
C LEU A 79 -6.75 50.82 41.87
N TYR A 80 -7.96 50.42 42.26
CA TYR A 80 -8.33 49.01 42.42
C TYR A 80 -8.34 48.31 41.07
N LYS A 81 -7.73 47.12 41.00
CA LYS A 81 -7.65 46.28 39.81
C LYS A 81 -8.21 44.90 40.09
N TYR A 82 -8.95 44.34 39.13
CA TYR A 82 -9.34 42.94 39.14
C TYR A 82 -9.29 42.37 37.72
N GLU A 83 -9.10 41.06 37.63
CA GLU A 83 -8.95 40.31 36.39
C GLU A 83 -10.00 39.20 36.33
N VAL A 84 -10.54 38.97 35.13
CA VAL A 84 -11.42 37.84 34.82
C VAL A 84 -10.74 36.99 33.76
N THR A 85 -10.46 35.73 34.08
CA THR A 85 -9.92 34.75 33.12
C THR A 85 -11.01 34.28 32.16
N LEU A 86 -10.74 34.34 30.86
CA LEU A 86 -11.60 33.77 29.82
C LEU A 86 -11.07 32.39 29.43
N PRO A 87 -11.81 31.29 29.67
CA PRO A 87 -11.32 29.95 29.37
C PRO A 87 -10.93 29.79 27.90
N MET A 88 -9.84 29.06 27.65
CA MET A 88 -9.41 28.72 26.30
C MET A 88 -10.54 28.06 25.49
N LEU A 89 -10.53 28.32 24.19
CA LEU A 89 -11.59 27.86 23.28
C LEU A 89 -11.54 26.34 23.00
N GLY A 90 -10.38 25.72 23.23
CA GLY A 90 -10.09 24.35 22.79
C GLY A 90 -10.03 24.22 21.26
N HIS A 91 -9.76 23.00 20.79
CA HIS A 91 -9.66 22.71 19.36
C HIS A 91 -11.02 22.34 18.77
N ASN A 92 -11.40 23.03 17.69
CA ASN A 92 -12.54 22.65 16.85
C ASN A 92 -12.02 22.00 15.57
N CYS A 93 -11.72 20.70 15.68
CA CYS A 93 -11.15 19.89 14.60
C CYS A 93 -12.23 19.27 13.72
N ALA A 94 -12.03 19.36 12.41
CA ALA A 94 -12.84 18.67 11.41
C ALA A 94 -11.94 17.85 10.47
N VAL A 95 -12.53 16.90 9.75
CA VAL A 95 -11.83 16.08 8.76
C VAL A 95 -11.26 17.00 7.68
N ALA A 96 -9.95 16.91 7.48
CA ALA A 96 -9.19 17.69 6.51
C ALA A 96 -8.79 16.84 5.31
N ASP A 97 -8.51 15.56 5.52
CA ASP A 97 -8.13 14.63 4.46
C ASP A 97 -8.43 13.19 4.88
N THR A 98 -8.68 12.34 3.89
CA THR A 98 -8.95 10.91 4.10
C THR A 98 -8.26 10.11 3.02
N LYS A 99 -7.66 8.99 3.44
CA LYS A 99 -7.13 8.00 2.53
C LYS A 99 -7.62 6.63 2.96
N GLU A 100 -8.30 5.94 2.07
CA GLU A 100 -8.76 4.58 2.32
C GLU A 100 -7.57 3.61 2.42
N PRO A 101 -7.63 2.61 3.33
CA PRO A 101 -6.63 1.56 3.40
C PRO A 101 -6.70 0.65 2.17
N THR A 102 -5.56 0.07 1.79
CA THR A 102 -5.47 -0.95 0.73
C THR A 102 -5.08 -2.29 1.33
N CYS A 103 -4.93 -3.33 0.50
CA CYS A 103 -4.43 -4.62 0.96
C CYS A 103 -3.03 -4.54 1.62
N THR A 104 -2.19 -3.61 1.17
CA THR A 104 -0.77 -3.55 1.56
C THR A 104 -0.37 -2.27 2.28
N ALA A 105 -1.16 -1.20 2.17
CA ALA A 105 -0.88 0.09 2.78
C ALA A 105 -2.00 0.53 3.72
N ASP A 106 -1.61 1.12 4.84
CA ASP A 106 -2.55 1.75 5.77
C ASP A 106 -3.22 2.97 5.11
N GLY A 107 -4.46 3.20 5.51
CA GLY A 107 -5.21 4.42 5.27
C GLY A 107 -5.10 5.36 6.47
N TYR A 108 -5.79 6.49 6.39
CA TYR A 108 -5.89 7.43 7.51
C TYR A 108 -7.08 8.39 7.37
N THR A 109 -7.45 8.99 8.49
CA THR A 109 -8.28 10.19 8.54
C THR A 109 -7.50 11.29 9.26
N ALA A 110 -7.22 12.39 8.58
CA ALA A 110 -6.53 13.54 9.14
C ALA A 110 -7.54 14.61 9.55
N TYR A 111 -7.33 15.19 10.73
CA TYR A 111 -8.17 16.24 11.30
C TYR A 111 -7.37 17.53 11.47
N LYS A 112 -7.99 18.67 11.19
CA LYS A 112 -7.39 20.00 11.34
C LYS A 112 -8.31 20.93 12.09
N CYS A 113 -7.76 21.68 13.04
CA CYS A 113 -8.46 22.75 13.74
C CYS A 113 -8.78 23.89 12.76
N SER A 114 -10.00 24.41 12.81
CA SER A 114 -10.42 25.56 12.00
C SER A 114 -9.79 26.89 12.43
N ARG A 115 -9.26 26.95 13.66
CA ARG A 115 -8.80 28.19 14.30
C ARG A 115 -7.28 28.27 14.53
N CYS A 116 -6.55 27.16 14.34
CA CYS A 116 -5.11 27.13 14.55
C CYS A 116 -4.46 25.99 13.75
N GLU A 117 -3.15 25.82 13.86
CA GLU A 117 -2.39 24.81 13.12
C GLU A 117 -2.45 23.41 13.72
N TYR A 118 -3.12 23.24 14.88
CA TYR A 118 -3.27 21.92 15.50
C TYR A 118 -4.04 20.95 14.60
N GLY A 119 -3.52 19.75 14.47
CA GLY A 119 -4.15 18.64 13.79
C GLY A 119 -3.60 17.31 14.29
N TYR A 120 -4.35 16.25 14.05
CA TYR A 120 -3.95 14.89 14.38
C TYR A 120 -4.47 13.94 13.30
N THR A 121 -3.92 12.73 13.26
CA THR A 121 -4.25 11.74 12.23
C THR A 121 -4.54 10.41 12.90
N ASP A 122 -5.69 9.84 12.58
CA ASP A 122 -6.04 8.48 12.95
C ASP A 122 -5.63 7.53 11.82
N THR A 123 -4.82 6.53 12.14
CA THR A 123 -4.39 5.52 11.16
C THR A 123 -5.46 4.44 11.04
N LEU A 124 -5.82 4.12 9.79
CA LEU A 124 -6.69 2.99 9.45
C LEU A 124 -5.81 1.85 8.96
N GLY A 125 -5.76 0.74 9.70
CA GLY A 125 -4.91 -0.39 9.34
C GLY A 125 -5.24 -0.94 7.94
N LYS A 126 -4.21 -1.37 7.21
CA LYS A 126 -4.33 -2.07 5.93
C LYS A 126 -5.31 -3.24 6.01
N LEU A 127 -6.00 -3.51 4.91
CA LEU A 127 -7.06 -4.51 4.82
C LEU A 127 -6.54 -5.95 4.82
N GLY A 128 -5.29 -6.16 4.43
CA GLY A 128 -4.78 -7.49 4.08
C GLY A 128 -5.35 -8.01 2.76
N HIS A 129 -4.94 -9.22 2.38
CA HIS A 129 -5.39 -9.88 1.16
C HIS A 129 -6.66 -10.71 1.41
N GLU A 130 -7.64 -10.58 0.51
CA GLU A 130 -8.79 -11.47 0.45
C GLU A 130 -8.45 -12.64 -0.48
N ILE A 131 -7.98 -13.74 0.11
CA ILE A 131 -7.38 -14.86 -0.61
C ILE A 131 -8.44 -15.72 -1.29
N VAL A 132 -8.22 -15.97 -2.59
CA VAL A 132 -8.92 -16.94 -3.43
C VAL A 132 -7.91 -18.01 -3.86
N HIS A 133 -8.18 -19.26 -3.47
CA HIS A 133 -7.34 -20.41 -3.75
C HIS A 133 -7.66 -21.05 -5.12
N HIS A 134 -6.63 -21.49 -5.83
CA HIS A 134 -6.71 -22.19 -7.10
C HIS A 134 -5.93 -23.51 -7.04
N GLU A 135 -6.60 -24.61 -7.37
CA GLU A 135 -5.96 -25.92 -7.48
C GLU A 135 -4.89 -25.94 -8.57
N GLY A 136 -3.81 -26.68 -8.33
CA GLY A 136 -2.70 -26.81 -9.26
C GLY A 136 -3.06 -27.64 -10.51
N LYS A 137 -2.29 -27.45 -11.57
CA LYS A 137 -2.36 -28.26 -12.79
C LYS A 137 -1.04 -29.01 -12.97
N VAL A 138 -1.10 -30.34 -12.97
CA VAL A 138 0.09 -31.18 -13.17
C VAL A 138 0.59 -31.01 -14.62
N PRO A 139 1.89 -30.74 -14.84
CA PRO A 139 2.45 -30.64 -16.19
C PRO A 139 2.47 -32.00 -16.90
N THR A 140 2.45 -31.97 -18.22
CA THR A 140 2.61 -33.15 -19.09
C THR A 140 3.77 -32.93 -20.07
N CYS A 141 4.08 -33.94 -20.89
CA CYS A 141 5.05 -33.75 -21.97
C CYS A 141 4.54 -32.88 -23.13
N LEU A 142 3.23 -32.57 -23.14
CA LEU A 142 2.62 -31.72 -24.17
C LEU A 142 2.29 -30.31 -23.65
N GLU A 143 1.87 -30.19 -22.40
CA GLU A 143 1.39 -28.96 -21.78
C GLU A 143 2.16 -28.63 -20.50
N THR A 144 2.41 -27.35 -20.26
CA THR A 144 2.89 -26.87 -18.96
C THR A 144 1.81 -27.04 -17.90
N GLY A 145 2.26 -27.04 -16.65
CA GLY A 145 1.42 -27.06 -15.46
C GLY A 145 1.68 -25.82 -14.60
N TYR A 146 1.13 -25.81 -13.40
CA TYR A 146 1.40 -24.80 -12.39
C TYR A 146 1.10 -25.36 -10.99
N GLU A 147 1.81 -24.87 -9.98
CA GLU A 147 1.54 -25.20 -8.59
C GLU A 147 0.15 -24.65 -8.18
N ALA A 148 -0.47 -25.25 -7.15
CA ALA A 148 -1.63 -24.61 -6.52
C ALA A 148 -1.22 -23.23 -6.01
N TYR A 149 -2.07 -22.23 -6.21
CA TYR A 149 -1.71 -20.84 -5.95
C TYR A 149 -2.88 -20.04 -5.41
N ASP A 150 -2.54 -18.91 -4.81
CA ASP A 150 -3.48 -17.99 -4.19
C ASP A 150 -3.45 -16.66 -4.93
N THR A 151 -4.62 -16.04 -5.06
CA THR A 151 -4.79 -14.69 -5.61
C THR A 151 -5.59 -13.83 -4.64
N CYS A 152 -5.42 -12.51 -4.69
CA CYS A 152 -6.28 -11.60 -3.95
C CYS A 152 -7.44 -11.12 -4.85
N SER A 153 -8.68 -11.16 -4.38
CA SER A 153 -9.83 -10.64 -5.15
C SER A 153 -9.84 -9.11 -5.31
N ARG A 154 -9.03 -8.40 -4.52
CA ARG A 154 -9.00 -6.92 -4.46
C ARG A 154 -7.77 -6.27 -5.08
N CYS A 155 -6.73 -7.04 -5.38
CA CYS A 155 -5.47 -6.50 -5.91
C CYS A 155 -4.67 -7.58 -6.65
N ASP A 156 -3.55 -7.18 -7.27
CA ASP A 156 -2.72 -8.06 -8.11
C ASP A 156 -1.80 -9.02 -7.34
N TYR A 157 -2.08 -9.27 -6.05
CA TYR A 157 -1.34 -10.27 -5.30
C TYR A 157 -1.61 -11.67 -5.87
N SER A 158 -0.53 -12.39 -6.18
CA SER A 158 -0.57 -13.76 -6.68
C SER A 158 0.67 -14.52 -6.27
N THR A 159 0.52 -15.78 -5.88
CA THR A 159 1.62 -16.73 -5.65
C THR A 159 1.89 -17.65 -6.85
N TYR A 160 1.27 -17.34 -8.01
CA TYR A 160 1.34 -18.17 -9.21
C TYR A 160 2.76 -18.55 -9.60
N LYS A 161 2.95 -19.84 -9.86
CA LYS A 161 4.22 -20.40 -10.32
C LYS A 161 3.97 -21.45 -11.38
N GLU A 162 4.40 -21.15 -12.60
CA GLU A 162 4.34 -22.06 -13.72
C GLU A 162 5.35 -23.21 -13.56
N LEU A 163 4.93 -24.41 -13.95
CA LEU A 163 5.75 -25.60 -14.02
C LEU A 163 6.00 -25.95 -15.49
N GLY A 164 7.27 -26.17 -15.83
CA GLY A 164 7.68 -26.62 -17.16
C GLY A 164 7.06 -27.97 -17.54
N LYS A 165 7.10 -28.28 -18.84
CA LYS A 165 6.73 -29.59 -19.35
C LYS A 165 7.65 -30.66 -18.76
N VAL A 166 7.13 -31.88 -18.63
CA VAL A 166 7.98 -33.03 -18.30
C VAL A 166 8.56 -33.63 -19.57
N GLU A 167 9.73 -34.25 -19.46
CA GLU A 167 10.34 -34.95 -20.59
C GLU A 167 9.46 -36.12 -21.06
N HIS A 168 9.55 -36.43 -22.36
CA HIS A 168 8.92 -37.63 -22.89
C HIS A 168 9.56 -38.88 -22.26
N ASN A 169 8.73 -39.85 -21.91
CA ASN A 169 9.19 -41.15 -21.43
C ASN A 169 8.95 -42.22 -22.51
N TYR A 170 9.91 -42.32 -23.42
CA TYR A 170 9.88 -43.24 -24.55
C TYR A 170 10.30 -44.66 -24.15
N MET A 171 9.46 -45.63 -24.50
CA MET A 171 9.72 -47.06 -24.28
C MET A 171 9.68 -47.79 -25.62
N LEU A 172 10.52 -48.81 -25.78
CA LEU A 172 10.53 -49.65 -26.98
C LEU A 172 9.16 -50.33 -27.14
N SER A 173 8.49 -50.07 -28.25
CA SER A 173 7.16 -50.57 -28.57
C SER A 173 7.19 -51.68 -29.63
N ALA A 174 8.15 -51.63 -30.56
CA ALA A 174 8.37 -52.69 -31.54
C ALA A 174 9.84 -52.76 -31.99
N LYS A 175 10.30 -53.95 -32.37
CA LYS A 175 11.63 -54.17 -32.94
C LYS A 175 11.57 -55.17 -34.10
N THR A 176 12.21 -54.82 -35.20
CA THR A 176 12.50 -55.70 -36.34
C THR A 176 14.01 -55.79 -36.50
N GLU A 177 14.58 -56.99 -36.44
CA GLU A 177 16.03 -57.18 -36.53
C GLU A 177 16.53 -56.94 -37.97
N PRO A 178 17.74 -56.35 -38.16
CA PRO A 178 18.34 -56.19 -39.47
C PRO A 178 18.75 -57.54 -40.07
N THR A 179 18.72 -57.61 -41.40
CA THR A 179 19.18 -58.79 -42.16
C THR A 179 20.42 -58.43 -43.00
N CYS A 180 20.94 -59.39 -43.77
CA CYS A 180 21.97 -59.09 -44.77
C CYS A 180 21.47 -58.28 -45.97
N LEU A 181 20.15 -58.14 -46.14
CA LEU A 181 19.52 -57.57 -47.33
C LEU A 181 18.66 -56.33 -47.03
N SER A 182 18.29 -56.13 -45.76
CA SER A 182 17.39 -55.06 -45.34
C SER A 182 17.79 -54.53 -43.98
N ASP A 183 17.60 -53.23 -43.79
CA ASP A 183 17.67 -52.61 -42.48
C ASP A 183 16.61 -53.20 -41.55
N GLY A 184 16.91 -53.20 -40.26
CA GLY A 184 15.96 -53.40 -39.18
C GLY A 184 15.42 -52.06 -38.68
N LYS A 185 14.57 -52.10 -37.66
CA LYS A 185 14.03 -50.90 -37.01
C LYS A 185 13.68 -51.14 -35.56
N GLU A 186 13.81 -50.09 -34.75
CA GLU A 186 13.27 -49.98 -33.40
C GLU A 186 12.26 -48.83 -33.36
N GLU A 187 11.07 -49.10 -32.83
CA GLU A 187 10.01 -48.10 -32.63
C GLU A 187 9.90 -47.81 -31.15
N TYR A 188 9.89 -46.54 -30.79
CA TYR A 188 9.75 -46.06 -29.42
C TYR A 188 8.47 -45.25 -29.27
N GLU A 189 7.72 -45.49 -28.21
CA GLU A 189 6.45 -44.82 -27.93
C GLU A 189 6.50 -44.14 -26.55
N CYS A 190 6.13 -42.86 -26.49
CA CYS A 190 6.03 -42.14 -25.23
C CYS A 190 4.84 -42.67 -24.44
N THR A 191 5.11 -43.19 -23.24
CA THR A 191 4.08 -43.74 -22.33
C THR A 191 3.02 -42.73 -21.89
N TYR A 192 3.30 -41.42 -21.99
CA TYR A 192 2.38 -40.37 -21.57
C TYR A 192 1.52 -39.78 -22.69
N CYS A 193 2.08 -39.61 -23.90
CA CYS A 193 1.39 -38.94 -25.01
C CYS A 193 1.24 -39.78 -26.27
N LEU A 194 1.77 -41.01 -26.27
CA LEU A 194 1.70 -41.96 -27.38
C LEU A 194 2.39 -41.50 -28.68
N TYR A 195 3.16 -40.41 -28.63
CA TYR A 195 4.02 -40.01 -29.75
C TYR A 195 5.08 -41.09 -30.00
N LYS A 196 5.39 -41.32 -31.28
CA LYS A 196 6.33 -42.36 -31.72
C LYS A 196 7.51 -41.78 -32.47
N TYR A 197 8.68 -42.36 -32.29
CA TYR A 197 9.80 -42.18 -33.18
C TYR A 197 10.44 -43.52 -33.53
N GLU A 198 11.16 -43.57 -34.64
CA GLU A 198 11.79 -44.78 -35.15
C GLU A 198 13.30 -44.58 -35.28
N VAL A 199 14.04 -45.65 -35.00
CA VAL A 199 15.48 -45.74 -35.21
C VAL A 199 15.75 -46.85 -36.22
N THR A 200 16.38 -46.49 -37.34
CA THR A 200 16.82 -47.47 -38.35
C THR A 200 18.03 -48.24 -37.84
N LEU A 201 17.96 -49.56 -37.85
CA LEU A 201 19.10 -50.44 -37.58
C LEU A 201 19.75 -50.84 -38.91
N PRO A 202 20.99 -50.40 -39.20
CA PRO A 202 21.61 -50.71 -40.48
C PRO A 202 21.68 -52.22 -40.75
N MET A 203 21.49 -52.62 -42.01
CA MET A 203 21.66 -54.00 -42.46
C MET A 203 23.05 -54.56 -42.07
N LEU A 204 23.11 -55.86 -41.81
CA LEU A 204 24.34 -56.51 -41.31
C LEU A 204 25.45 -56.61 -42.37
N GLY A 205 25.11 -56.47 -43.65
CA GLY A 205 25.98 -56.78 -44.76
C GLY A 205 26.24 -58.29 -44.91
N HIS A 206 27.05 -58.66 -45.91
CA HIS A 206 27.41 -60.06 -46.17
C HIS A 206 28.70 -60.45 -45.44
N ASP A 207 28.62 -61.53 -44.68
CA ASP A 207 29.76 -62.16 -44.01
C ASP A 207 30.15 -63.41 -44.81
N CYS A 208 30.98 -63.20 -45.84
CA CYS A 208 31.29 -64.18 -46.86
C CYS A 208 32.52 -65.02 -46.51
N THR A 209 32.39 -66.33 -46.57
CA THR A 209 33.49 -67.29 -46.49
C THR A 209 33.66 -68.02 -47.81
N VAL A 210 34.85 -68.59 -48.04
CA VAL A 210 35.13 -69.37 -49.27
C VAL A 210 34.25 -70.62 -49.29
N ALA A 211 33.53 -70.80 -50.39
CA ALA A 211 32.63 -71.93 -50.60
C ALA A 211 33.20 -72.95 -51.58
N ASP A 212 33.91 -72.47 -52.61
CA ASP A 212 34.53 -73.33 -53.62
C ASP A 212 35.75 -72.63 -54.26
N THR A 213 36.76 -73.41 -54.64
CA THR A 213 37.96 -72.92 -55.31
C THR A 213 38.32 -73.86 -56.44
N LYS A 214 38.47 -73.30 -57.65
CA LYS A 214 39.00 -74.01 -58.81
C LYS A 214 40.29 -73.34 -59.25
N GLU A 215 41.38 -74.11 -59.26
CA GLU A 215 42.69 -73.65 -59.72
C GLU A 215 42.67 -73.43 -61.26
N PRO A 216 43.35 -72.38 -61.77
CA PRO A 216 43.45 -72.14 -63.21
C PRO A 216 44.29 -73.22 -63.91
N THR A 217 43.96 -73.48 -65.18
CA THR A 217 44.72 -74.38 -66.08
C THR A 217 45.12 -73.66 -67.37
N CYS A 218 45.90 -74.30 -68.24
CA CYS A 218 46.32 -73.69 -69.52
C CYS A 218 45.16 -73.41 -70.50
N THR A 219 43.95 -73.90 -70.22
CA THR A 219 42.77 -73.76 -71.10
C THR A 219 41.55 -73.18 -70.39
N GLU A 220 41.57 -73.01 -69.06
CA GLU A 220 40.43 -72.51 -68.29
C GLU A 220 40.87 -71.61 -67.13
N ASP A 221 40.15 -70.51 -66.92
CA ASP A 221 40.35 -69.63 -65.77
C ASP A 221 39.94 -70.33 -64.46
N GLY A 222 40.70 -70.06 -63.40
CA GLY A 222 40.35 -70.45 -62.05
C GLY A 222 39.34 -69.47 -61.43
N TYR A 223 38.69 -69.89 -60.35
CA TYR A 223 37.79 -69.02 -59.60
C TYR A 223 37.82 -69.34 -58.11
N THR A 224 37.39 -68.38 -57.31
CA THR A 224 37.04 -68.58 -55.90
C THR A 224 35.63 -68.08 -55.70
N ALA A 225 34.71 -68.97 -55.33
CA ALA A 225 33.34 -68.63 -55.02
C ALA A 225 33.22 -68.42 -53.50
N TYR A 226 32.51 -67.37 -53.11
CA TYR A 226 32.23 -67.04 -51.72
C TYR A 226 30.75 -67.21 -51.44
N LYS A 227 30.40 -67.71 -50.24
CA LYS A 227 29.02 -67.81 -49.76
C LYS A 227 28.88 -67.07 -48.43
N CYS A 228 27.81 -66.28 -48.30
CA CYS A 228 27.48 -65.63 -47.03
C CYS A 228 27.05 -66.68 -45.99
N SER A 229 27.57 -66.57 -44.77
CA SER A 229 27.20 -67.46 -43.66
C SER A 229 25.78 -67.21 -43.12
N ARG A 230 25.20 -66.04 -43.42
CA ARG A 230 23.96 -65.54 -42.84
C ARG A 230 22.79 -65.47 -43.83
N CYS A 231 23.02 -65.66 -45.12
CA CYS A 231 21.99 -65.63 -46.16
C CYS A 231 22.45 -66.37 -47.42
N GLU A 232 21.61 -66.46 -48.44
CA GLU A 232 21.90 -67.19 -49.68
C GLU A 232 22.77 -66.42 -50.69
N TYR A 233 23.31 -65.27 -50.31
CA TYR A 233 24.20 -64.48 -51.17
C TYR A 233 25.49 -65.24 -51.53
N MET A 234 25.87 -65.18 -52.82
CA MET A 234 27.09 -65.77 -53.36
C MET A 234 27.83 -64.74 -54.24
N LYS A 235 29.17 -64.75 -54.21
CA LYS A 235 30.05 -63.85 -54.98
C LYS A 235 31.17 -64.61 -55.68
#